data_AF-A0A973MIE4-F1
#
_entry.id   AF-A0A973MIE4-F1
#
_cell.length_a   1.000
_cell.length_b   1.000
_cell.length_c   1.000
_cell.angle_alpha   90.00
_cell.angle_beta   90.00
_cell.angle_gamma   90.00
#
_symmetry.space_group_name_H-M   'P 1'
#
loop_
_entity.id
_entity.type
_entity.pdbx_description
1 polymer ?
#
loop_
_entity_poly.entity_id
_entity_poly.type
_entity_poly.pdbx_seq_one_letter_code
_entity_poly.pdbx_strand_id
1 'polypeptide(L)'
;MWPPWRAPRSSAPTAPAPTSSSSRPATAVPTLLEAQLRYVTTALTHLRTSGAYALDVKPEAEAAHQQSLHDALRTTVYNAAGGTSYYFGLPGINTFCWPRSTARLVKRLHAFDPDAHTWAVPLPGQADAERDGLPARPCARPSRRRAS
;
A
#
# COMPACT_ATOMS: atom_id res chain seq x y z
N MET A 1 46.20 11.93 -18.21
CA MET A 1 46.28 10.47 -18.38
C MET A 1 46.46 9.86 -16.99
N TRP A 2 45.42 9.25 -16.42
CA TRP A 2 45.44 8.65 -15.06
C TRP A 2 45.93 7.19 -15.17
N PRO A 3 46.75 6.66 -14.23
CA PRO A 3 47.18 5.26 -14.33
C PRO A 3 46.02 4.30 -13.96
N PRO A 4 45.98 3.09 -14.52
CA PRO A 4 44.94 2.13 -14.15
C PRO A 4 45.16 1.57 -12.75
N TRP A 5 44.08 1.52 -11.97
CA TRP A 5 44.00 0.86 -10.67
C TRP A 5 44.21 -0.66 -10.78
N ARG A 6 45.05 -1.25 -9.90
CA ARG A 6 45.14 -2.70 -9.66
C ARG A 6 44.66 -3.01 -8.24
N ALA A 7 43.65 -3.87 -8.11
CA ALA A 7 43.27 -4.45 -6.84
C ALA A 7 44.28 -5.56 -6.43
N PRO A 8 44.62 -5.70 -5.14
CA PRO A 8 45.39 -6.85 -4.66
C PRO A 8 44.53 -8.12 -4.72
N ARG A 9 45.10 -9.23 -5.19
CA ARG A 9 44.47 -10.56 -5.03
C ARG A 9 44.63 -11.00 -3.58
N SER A 10 43.54 -10.98 -2.83
CA SER A 10 43.47 -11.69 -1.55
C SER A 10 43.10 -13.15 -1.80
N SER A 11 44.01 -14.07 -1.44
CA SER A 11 43.67 -15.48 -1.25
C SER A 11 43.09 -15.63 0.16
N ALA A 12 41.83 -16.07 0.29
CA ALA A 12 41.22 -16.41 1.56
C ALA A 12 40.77 -17.88 1.56
N PRO A 13 40.94 -18.64 2.67
CA PRO A 13 40.55 -20.04 2.75
C PRO A 13 39.03 -20.21 2.88
N THR A 14 38.51 -21.27 2.26
CA THR A 14 37.09 -21.67 2.23
C THR A 14 36.57 -22.02 3.63
N ALA A 15 35.68 -21.21 4.18
CA ALA A 15 34.92 -21.52 5.40
C ALA A 15 33.63 -22.30 5.05
N PRO A 16 33.16 -23.24 5.90
CA PRO A 16 31.93 -24.00 5.64
C PRO A 16 30.67 -23.13 5.78
N ALA A 17 29.67 -23.43 4.94
CA ALA A 17 28.43 -22.66 4.85
C ALA A 17 27.58 -22.76 6.14
N PRO A 18 27.02 -21.64 6.66
CA PRO A 18 26.17 -21.69 7.85
C PRO A 18 24.77 -22.25 7.52
N THR A 19 24.36 -23.30 8.21
CA THR A 19 22.97 -23.77 8.27
C THR A 19 22.15 -22.84 9.16
N SER A 20 21.69 -21.72 8.61
CA SER A 20 20.80 -20.82 9.34
C SER A 20 19.33 -21.22 9.11
N SER A 21 18.75 -21.97 10.04
CA SER A 21 17.28 -21.99 10.18
C SER A 21 16.84 -20.65 10.75
N SER A 22 16.52 -19.71 9.86
CA SER A 22 16.14 -18.35 10.26
C SER A 22 14.63 -18.29 10.46
N SER A 23 14.17 -18.63 11.67
CA SER A 23 12.94 -18.04 12.22
C SER A 23 13.22 -16.57 12.54
N ARG A 24 13.42 -15.75 11.51
CA ARG A 24 13.51 -14.30 11.68
C ARG A 24 12.09 -13.75 11.66
N PRO A 25 11.66 -12.96 12.66
CA PRO A 25 10.50 -12.10 12.47
C PRO A 25 10.83 -11.18 11.30
N ALA A 26 10.20 -11.43 10.16
CA ALA A 26 10.59 -10.79 8.92
C ALA A 26 10.20 -9.31 8.96
N THR A 27 11.21 -8.46 9.16
CA THR A 27 11.14 -6.99 9.03
C THR A 27 11.24 -6.57 7.55
N ALA A 28 10.87 -7.45 6.64
CA ALA A 28 11.11 -7.31 5.21
C ALA A 28 9.84 -6.91 4.48
N VAL A 29 10.01 -6.21 3.35
CA VAL A 29 8.93 -5.80 2.44
C VAL A 29 8.01 -6.96 2.03
N PRO A 30 8.50 -8.19 1.73
CA PRO A 30 7.63 -9.31 1.34
C PRO A 30 6.56 -9.67 2.39
N THR A 31 6.92 -9.67 3.67
CA THR A 31 5.98 -9.98 4.77
C THR A 31 4.83 -8.98 4.84
N LEU A 32 5.14 -7.73 4.51
CA LEU A 32 4.14 -6.69 4.49
C LEU A 32 3.23 -6.79 3.27
N LEU A 33 3.79 -7.14 2.12
CA LEU A 33 3.02 -7.44 0.91
C LEU A 33 2.08 -8.63 1.14
N GLU A 34 2.56 -9.71 1.75
CA GLU A 34 1.72 -10.87 2.11
C GLU A 34 0.57 -10.47 3.03
N ALA A 35 0.83 -9.60 4.03
CA ALA A 35 -0.20 -9.11 4.92
C ALA A 35 -1.24 -8.25 4.18
N GLN A 36 -0.81 -7.39 3.25
CA GLN A 36 -1.71 -6.59 2.42
C GLN A 36 -2.55 -7.46 1.47
N LEU A 37 -1.92 -8.44 0.82
CA LEU A 37 -2.62 -9.37 -0.08
C LEU A 37 -3.70 -10.15 0.67
N ARG A 38 -3.37 -10.70 1.85
CA ARG A 38 -4.35 -11.38 2.69
C ARG A 38 -5.54 -10.47 3.03
N TYR A 39 -5.28 -9.23 3.43
CA TYR A 39 -6.34 -8.28 3.77
C TYR A 39 -7.28 -8.01 2.59
N VAL A 40 -6.72 -7.75 1.39
CA VAL A 40 -7.50 -7.49 0.17
C VAL A 40 -8.29 -8.74 -0.24
N THR A 41 -7.69 -9.93 -0.18
CA THR A 41 -8.39 -11.19 -0.49
C THR A 41 -9.55 -11.45 0.48
N THR A 42 -9.37 -11.17 1.78
CA THR A 42 -10.46 -11.27 2.75
C THR A 42 -11.58 -10.27 2.45
N ALA A 43 -11.26 -9.02 2.11
CA ALA A 43 -12.25 -8.00 1.74
C ALA A 43 -13.06 -8.41 0.49
N LEU A 44 -12.39 -8.92 -0.54
CA LEU A 44 -13.04 -9.40 -1.77
C LEU A 44 -13.89 -10.65 -1.53
N THR A 45 -13.45 -11.53 -0.63
CA THR A 45 -14.25 -12.69 -0.22
C THR A 45 -15.52 -12.22 0.49
N HIS A 46 -15.40 -11.26 1.41
CA HIS A 46 -16.54 -10.66 2.11
C HIS A 46 -17.51 -9.95 1.14
N LEU A 47 -16.98 -9.21 0.15
CA LEU A 47 -17.76 -8.59 -0.92
C LEU A 47 -18.60 -9.65 -1.64
N ARG A 48 -17.96 -10.75 -2.07
CA ARG A 48 -18.62 -11.84 -2.78
C ARG A 48 -19.68 -12.56 -1.94
N THR A 49 -19.42 -12.80 -0.65
CA THR A 49 -20.36 -13.52 0.24
C THR A 49 -21.52 -12.65 0.71
N SER A 50 -21.34 -11.33 0.78
CA SER A 50 -22.39 -10.38 1.19
C SER A 50 -23.35 -10.01 0.05
N GLY A 51 -23.02 -10.35 -1.20
CA GLY A 51 -23.81 -9.98 -2.38
C GLY A 51 -23.67 -8.50 -2.78
N ALA A 52 -22.75 -7.77 -2.15
CA ALA A 52 -22.40 -6.42 -2.55
C ALA A 52 -21.54 -6.44 -3.82
N TYR A 53 -21.64 -5.38 -4.63
CA TYR A 53 -20.91 -5.26 -5.90
C TYR A 53 -19.71 -4.31 -5.81
N ALA A 54 -19.78 -3.33 -4.91
CA ALA A 54 -18.66 -2.45 -4.63
C ALA A 54 -18.47 -2.27 -3.12
N LEU A 55 -17.23 -2.02 -2.74
CA LEU A 55 -16.84 -1.58 -1.41
C LEU A 55 -16.12 -0.25 -1.52
N ASP A 56 -16.36 0.63 -0.56
CA ASP A 56 -15.62 1.87 -0.39
C ASP A 56 -15.27 2.06 1.09
N VAL A 57 -14.22 2.83 1.37
CA VAL A 57 -13.81 3.13 2.76
C VAL A 57 -14.69 4.24 3.30
N LYS A 58 -15.15 4.10 4.56
CA LYS A 58 -15.91 5.16 5.21
C LYS A 58 -15.05 6.42 5.39
N PRO A 59 -15.56 7.63 5.09
CA PRO A 59 -14.82 8.87 5.29
C PRO A 59 -14.30 9.05 6.72
N GLU A 60 -15.08 8.60 7.71
CA GLU A 60 -14.70 8.68 9.13
C GLU A 60 -13.54 7.73 9.46
N ALA A 61 -13.50 6.55 8.84
CA ALA A 61 -12.43 5.59 9.01
C ALA A 61 -11.12 6.10 8.38
N GLU A 62 -11.21 6.72 7.20
CA GLU A 62 -10.07 7.38 6.55
C GLU A 62 -9.54 8.55 7.41
N ALA A 63 -10.43 9.44 7.86
CA ALA A 63 -10.05 10.59 8.70
C ALA A 63 -9.39 10.15 10.01
N ALA A 64 -9.94 9.13 10.68
CA ALA A 64 -9.34 8.57 11.89
C ALA A 64 -7.96 7.95 11.63
N HIS A 65 -7.80 7.26 10.48
CA HIS A 65 -6.52 6.72 10.06
C HIS A 65 -5.49 7.83 9.80
N GLN A 66 -5.87 8.86 9.05
CA GLN A 66 -5.01 10.00 8.75
C GLN A 66 -4.58 10.74 10.02
N GLN A 67 -5.51 10.99 10.95
CA GLN A 67 -5.18 11.61 12.24
C GLN A 67 -4.18 10.76 13.02
N SER A 68 -4.42 9.44 13.13
CA SER A 68 -3.49 8.51 13.78
C SER A 68 -2.12 8.47 13.11
N LEU A 69 -2.06 8.58 11.78
CA LEU A 69 -0.80 8.65 11.04
C LEU A 69 -0.05 9.94 11.35
N HIS A 70 -0.71 11.09 11.27
CA HIS A 70 -0.09 12.39 11.56
C HIS A 70 0.45 12.44 12.99
N ASP A 71 -0.33 11.99 13.97
CA ASP A 71 0.11 11.95 15.36
C ASP A 71 1.32 11.03 15.56
N ALA A 72 1.32 9.85 14.92
CA ALA A 72 2.47 8.94 14.97
C ALA A 72 3.71 9.55 14.28
N LEU A 73 3.55 10.29 13.19
CA LEU A 73 4.66 10.90 12.47
C LEU A 73 5.38 11.96 13.30
N ARG A 74 4.67 12.73 14.14
CA ARG A 74 5.24 13.79 15.00
C ARG A 74 6.41 13.31 15.86
N THR A 75 6.39 12.05 16.29
CA THR A 75 7.42 11.47 17.15
C THR A 75 8.51 10.71 16.39
N THR A 76 8.51 10.76 15.05
CA THR A 76 9.48 10.03 14.23
C THR A 76 10.59 10.93 13.68
N VAL A 77 11.73 10.33 13.38
CA VAL A 77 12.83 11.00 12.66
C VAL A 77 12.40 11.57 11.30
N TYR A 78 11.33 11.03 10.70
CA TYR A 78 10.78 11.48 9.43
C TYR A 78 10.11 12.86 9.51
N ASN A 79 9.74 13.33 10.71
CA ASN A 79 9.35 14.71 10.96
C ASN A 79 10.44 15.54 11.65
N ALA A 80 11.38 14.91 12.36
CA ALA A 80 12.40 15.61 13.15
C ALA A 80 13.41 16.40 12.30
N ALA A 81 13.56 16.11 11.00
CA ALA A 81 14.52 16.79 10.10
C ALA A 81 14.08 18.19 9.60
N GLY A 82 13.09 18.82 10.23
CA GLY A 82 12.75 20.22 9.94
C GLY A 82 12.20 20.49 8.53
N GLY A 83 11.46 19.54 7.94
CA GLY A 83 10.75 19.76 6.66
C GLY A 83 11.58 19.59 5.39
N THR A 84 12.83 19.13 5.47
CA THR A 84 13.75 19.00 4.31
C THR A 84 13.87 17.56 3.76
N SER A 85 13.06 16.62 4.24
CA SER A 85 13.10 15.24 3.77
C SER A 85 12.30 15.03 2.47
N TYR A 86 12.67 14.00 1.69
CA TYR A 86 11.95 13.58 0.48
C TYR A 86 10.45 13.32 0.70
N TYR A 87 10.01 13.09 1.94
CA TYR A 87 8.61 12.84 2.27
C TYR A 87 7.77 14.11 2.44
N PHE A 88 8.38 15.30 2.47
CA PHE A 88 7.63 16.55 2.55
C PHE A 88 7.19 16.99 1.15
N GLY A 89 5.87 17.00 0.91
CA GLY A 89 5.30 17.66 -0.26
C GLY A 89 5.11 19.16 -0.02
N LEU A 90 4.90 19.96 -1.06
CA LEU A 90 4.32 21.32 -0.95
C LEU A 90 2.83 21.12 -0.64
N PRO A 91 2.28 21.46 0.55
CA PRO A 91 2.54 22.65 1.40
C PRO A 91 3.22 22.38 2.76
N GLY A 92 4.20 21.49 2.82
CA GLY A 92 4.94 21.13 4.05
C GLY A 92 4.36 19.93 4.82
N ILE A 93 3.56 19.10 4.16
CA ILE A 93 2.92 17.92 4.77
C ILE A 93 3.79 16.69 4.52
N ASN A 94 4.06 15.93 5.58
CA ASN A 94 4.76 14.65 5.48
C ASN A 94 3.83 13.58 4.89
N THR A 95 4.22 13.01 3.75
CA THR A 95 3.50 11.98 2.99
C THR A 95 3.91 10.55 3.36
N PHE A 96 4.77 10.38 4.36
CA PHE A 96 5.23 9.07 4.79
C PHE A 96 4.08 8.26 5.42
N CYS A 97 3.70 7.19 4.73
CA CYS A 97 2.51 6.40 5.09
C CYS A 97 2.75 5.34 6.17
N TRP A 98 3.99 5.18 6.70
CA TRP A 98 4.37 4.00 7.51
C TRP A 98 5.20 4.33 8.77
N PRO A 99 4.76 5.21 9.68
CA PRO A 99 5.55 5.64 10.85
C PRO A 99 5.77 4.57 11.95
N ARG A 100 5.26 3.36 11.78
CA ARG A 100 5.19 2.31 12.83
C ARG A 100 5.95 1.06 12.40
N SER A 101 6.34 0.22 13.37
CA SER A 101 7.05 -1.03 13.09
C SER A 101 6.26 -1.99 12.20
N THR A 102 6.97 -2.75 11.36
CA THR A 102 6.39 -3.76 10.47
C THR A 102 5.47 -4.73 11.21
N ALA A 103 5.89 -5.21 12.39
CA ALA A 103 5.10 -6.11 13.23
C ALA A 103 3.75 -5.49 13.64
N ARG A 104 3.71 -4.21 14.01
CA ARG A 104 2.47 -3.51 14.37
C ARG A 104 1.53 -3.36 13.17
N LEU A 105 2.07 -3.36 11.97
CA LEU A 105 1.27 -3.22 10.75
C LEU A 105 0.75 -4.55 10.25
N VAL A 106 1.59 -5.58 10.24
CA VAL A 106 1.16 -6.97 10.00
C VAL A 106 0.02 -7.34 10.95
N LYS A 107 0.13 -6.99 12.24
CA LYS A 107 -0.93 -7.21 13.23
C LYS A 107 -2.24 -6.51 12.86
N ARG A 108 -2.18 -5.28 12.32
CA ARG A 108 -3.38 -4.53 11.94
C ARG A 108 -4.01 -5.02 10.66
N LEU A 109 -3.21 -5.48 9.70
CA LEU A 109 -3.68 -6.12 8.48
C LEU A 109 -4.12 -7.58 8.70
N HIS A 110 -3.98 -8.12 9.91
CA HIS A 110 -4.38 -9.49 10.22
C HIS A 110 -5.90 -9.64 10.37
N ALA A 111 -6.58 -8.63 10.90
CA ALA A 111 -8.02 -8.65 11.10
C ALA A 111 -8.67 -7.67 10.11
N PHE A 112 -9.41 -8.21 9.15
CA PHE A 112 -10.26 -7.41 8.27
C PHE A 112 -11.41 -6.81 9.07
N ASP A 113 -11.65 -5.51 8.90
CA ASP A 113 -12.73 -4.78 9.55
C ASP A 113 -13.81 -4.41 8.51
N PRO A 114 -14.93 -5.14 8.43
CA PRO A 114 -16.00 -4.83 7.50
C PRO A 114 -16.74 -3.53 7.86
N ASP A 115 -16.69 -3.10 9.13
CA ASP A 115 -17.40 -1.91 9.60
C ASP A 115 -16.69 -0.62 9.20
N ALA A 116 -15.41 -0.69 8.83
CA ALA A 116 -14.67 0.42 8.25
C ALA A 116 -15.08 0.72 6.79
N HIS A 117 -15.94 -0.10 6.19
CA HIS A 117 -16.31 -0.01 4.78
C HIS A 117 -17.82 0.20 4.59
N THR A 118 -18.18 0.91 3.52
CA THR A 118 -19.53 0.91 2.97
C THR A 118 -19.63 -0.14 1.87
N TRP A 119 -20.74 -0.86 1.84
CA TRP A 119 -21.00 -1.94 0.90
C TRP A 119 -22.15 -1.54 0.00
N ALA A 120 -21.86 -1.30 -1.28
CA ALA A 120 -22.88 -0.93 -2.24
C ALA A 120 -23.56 -2.19 -2.78
N VAL A 121 -24.85 -2.29 -2.55
CA VAL A 121 -25.74 -3.23 -3.25
C VAL A 121 -26.03 -2.70 -4.65
N PRO A 122 -26.21 -3.58 -5.66
CA PRO A 122 -26.49 -3.15 -7.02
C PRO A 122 -27.71 -2.23 -7.07
N LEU A 123 -27.60 -1.12 -7.79
CA LEU A 123 -28.79 -0.37 -8.20
C LEU A 123 -29.62 -1.26 -9.16
N PRO A 124 -30.96 -1.27 -9.06
CA PRO A 124 -31.80 -1.97 -10.02
C PRO A 124 -31.46 -1.46 -11.43
N GLY A 125 -30.93 -2.35 -12.29
CA GLY A 125 -30.40 -2.04 -13.62
C GLY A 125 -28.92 -2.40 -13.86
N GLN A 126 -28.07 -2.46 -12.83
CA GLN A 126 -26.67 -2.96 -12.99
C GLN A 126 -26.58 -4.49 -12.93
N ALA A 127 -27.42 -5.13 -12.12
CA ALA A 127 -27.51 -6.59 -12.06
C ALA A 127 -28.01 -7.21 -13.38
N ASP A 128 -28.85 -6.47 -14.12
CA ASP A 128 -29.38 -6.88 -15.41
C ASP A 128 -28.33 -6.68 -16.53
N ALA A 129 -27.59 -5.58 -16.51
CA ALA A 129 -26.54 -5.29 -17.51
C ALA A 129 -25.35 -6.27 -17.47
N GLU A 130 -25.04 -6.83 -16.29
CA GLU A 130 -23.98 -7.84 -16.14
C GLU A 130 -24.44 -9.24 -16.60
N ARG A 131 -25.74 -9.54 -16.51
CA ARG A 131 -26.32 -10.76 -17.09
C ARG A 131 -26.46 -10.68 -18.60
N ASP A 132 -26.68 -9.48 -19.15
CA ASP A 132 -26.97 -9.28 -20.57
C ASP A 132 -25.73 -8.93 -21.44
N GLY A 133 -24.51 -8.93 -20.88
CA GLY A 133 -23.27 -8.85 -21.67
C GLY A 133 -23.15 -7.60 -22.55
N LEU A 134 -23.50 -6.42 -22.04
CA LEU A 134 -23.47 -5.18 -22.84
C LEU A 134 -22.04 -4.58 -22.92
N PRO A 135 -21.55 -4.18 -24.12
CA PRO A 135 -20.17 -3.72 -24.30
C PRO A 135 -19.89 -2.38 -23.59
N ALA A 136 -18.63 -2.24 -23.14
CA ALA A 136 -18.09 -1.05 -22.51
C ALA A 136 -18.48 0.24 -23.26
N ARG A 137 -19.07 1.20 -22.54
CA ARG A 137 -19.40 2.52 -23.12
C ARG A 137 -18.10 3.20 -23.55
N PRO A 138 -17.94 3.59 -24.82
CA PRO A 138 -16.76 4.34 -25.23
C PRO A 138 -16.76 5.70 -24.54
N CYS A 139 -15.73 5.95 -23.73
CA CYS A 139 -15.45 7.24 -23.14
C CYS A 139 -15.17 8.24 -24.28
N ALA A 140 -16.15 9.07 -24.61
CA ALA A 140 -15.99 10.13 -25.59
C ALA A 140 -15.01 11.16 -25.04
N ARG A 141 -13.78 11.14 -25.55
CA ARG A 141 -12.73 12.11 -25.24
C ARG A 141 -13.11 13.46 -25.86
N PRO A 142 -13.26 14.54 -25.07
CA PRO A 142 -13.66 15.83 -25.64
C PRO A 142 -12.58 16.36 -26.58
N SER A 143 -12.96 16.68 -27.82
CA SER A 143 -12.08 17.26 -28.83
C SER A 143 -11.63 18.64 -28.39
N ARG A 144 -10.31 18.84 -28.22
CA ARG A 144 -9.73 20.18 -28.06
C ARG A 144 -9.99 20.98 -29.33
N ARG A 145 -10.89 21.96 -29.25
CA ARG A 145 -11.05 23.01 -30.27
C ARG A 145 -9.78 23.86 -30.22
N ARG A 146 -8.99 23.85 -31.30
CA ARG A 146 -7.83 24.73 -31.48
C ARG A 146 -8.38 26.13 -31.77
N ALA A 147 -8.13 27.10 -30.90
CA ALA A 147 -8.42 28.50 -31.18
C ALA A 147 -7.42 29.00 -32.24
N SER A 148 -7.94 29.74 -33.22
CA SER A 148 -7.21 30.45 -34.26
C SER A 148 -6.68 31.79 -33.75
#